data_AF-A0A9X9L8N7-F1
#
_entry.id   AF-A0A9X9L8N7-F1
#
_cell.length_a   1.000
_cell.length_b   1.000
_cell.length_c   1.000
_cell.angle_alpha   90.00
_cell.angle_beta   90.00
_cell.angle_gamma   90.00
#
_symmetry.space_group_name_H-M   'P 1'
#
loop_
_entity.id
_entity.type
_entity.pdbx_description
1 polymer ?
#
loop_
_entity_poly.entity_id
_entity_poly.type
_entity_poly.pdbx_seq_one_letter_code
_entity_poly.pdbx_strand_id
1 'polypeptide(L)'
;KLIIDRESFDNIYLDLSKESGKCRFAETGFGWKSSGGGEAFTLDHSNIGAAQWSKAAKGFEVKILLRNSGLVQLDGFSQEDYDRLSKIFKNWYSTNLQHKEHALCGWNWGKGEFGKSELAFNVQNRPAFEIPYSEICNTNLAGKNEVAIEFMLPTSNNETNPNSSSENARMKSKKAGAGTDQLVEMRFYIPGHTTKKVAVDSEDVPSAGEGGEEQSAANLFYDTLMEKAEIGEVAGDTFATFLDVLHLTPRGRFDIDMYENSFRLRGKTYDYKIQYEHLKKFMILPKPDELHYMICIGLDPPLRQGQTRYPFLVMQFKKDEEVTIDLNMTEEMMKDKYNGRLSSHYEQPIHQVVTQVFRGLTGKKVNQPAQGFTSHHGQYGIKCSIKASEGFLYCLEKAFIFVPKPATFIQFDYINRIVLSRVGGAISASRTFDITIQMKEGTESQFSNINREEQKPLEEFFKMKGLKTKNEMDDDSSALLAAALREPEMASSDDEVVTTRVERGSEDDDESIDEDFQTDSESDVAEEYDSAHESEGSGSDAEAPEAEKERPKKKSKTS
;
A
#
# COMPACT_ATOMS: atom_id res chain seq x y z
N LYS A 1 20.62 -47.42 -34.78
CA LYS A 1 20.57 -46.36 -33.75
C LYS A 1 19.28 -45.61 -33.98
N LEU A 2 18.26 -45.79 -33.12
CA LEU A 2 17.08 -44.94 -33.14
C LEU A 2 17.54 -43.53 -32.78
N ILE A 3 17.35 -42.58 -33.69
CA ILE A 3 17.56 -41.16 -33.40
C ILE A 3 16.38 -40.81 -32.47
N ILE A 4 16.69 -40.52 -31.21
CA ILE A 4 15.68 -40.06 -30.26
C ILE A 4 15.46 -38.58 -30.61
N ASP A 5 14.48 -38.30 -31.47
CA ASP A 5 14.21 -36.95 -31.95
C ASP A 5 13.62 -36.04 -30.85
N ARG A 6 13.14 -36.63 -29.75
CA ARG A 6 12.46 -35.93 -28.65
C ARG A 6 12.66 -36.64 -27.30
N GLU A 7 12.90 -35.85 -26.27
CA GLU A 7 12.97 -36.28 -24.88
C GLU A 7 11.82 -35.64 -24.09
N SER A 8 11.17 -36.39 -23.21
CA SER A 8 10.01 -35.88 -22.46
C SER A 8 10.10 -36.15 -20.97
N PHE A 9 9.65 -35.17 -20.21
CA PHE A 9 9.60 -35.17 -18.76
C PHE A 9 8.18 -34.83 -18.32
N ASP A 10 7.63 -35.64 -17.43
CA ASP A 10 6.29 -35.47 -16.87
C ASP A 10 6.37 -34.78 -15.50
N ASN A 11 5.26 -34.22 -15.05
CA ASN A 11 5.14 -33.51 -13.76
C ASN A 11 6.08 -32.29 -13.59
N ILE A 12 6.41 -31.62 -14.69
CA ILE A 12 7.25 -30.42 -14.68
C ILE A 12 6.39 -29.17 -14.53
N TYR A 13 6.81 -28.22 -13.72
CA TYR A 13 6.13 -26.95 -13.51
C TYR A 13 6.90 -25.85 -14.24
N LEU A 14 6.20 -25.11 -15.10
CA LEU A 14 6.77 -23.95 -15.79
C LEU A 14 6.53 -22.71 -14.93
N ASP A 15 7.60 -21.95 -14.66
CA ASP A 15 7.51 -20.57 -14.16
C ASP A 15 6.65 -20.47 -12.87
N LEU A 16 6.94 -21.36 -11.91
CA LEU A 16 6.23 -21.53 -10.64
C LEU A 16 4.74 -21.91 -10.75
N SER A 17 4.23 -22.28 -11.93
CA SER A 17 2.83 -22.68 -12.17
C SER A 17 2.25 -23.58 -11.06
N LYS A 18 0.97 -23.37 -10.74
CA LYS A 18 0.21 -24.25 -9.83
C LYS A 18 0.02 -25.64 -10.41
N GLU A 19 -0.23 -25.72 -11.71
CA GLU A 19 -0.45 -26.96 -12.42
C GLU A 19 0.86 -27.54 -12.94
N SER A 20 1.02 -28.86 -12.76
CA SER A 20 2.09 -29.60 -13.41
C SER A 20 1.76 -29.79 -14.89
N GLY A 21 2.79 -29.96 -15.70
CA GLY A 21 2.67 -30.22 -17.12
C GLY A 21 3.71 -31.19 -17.64
N LYS A 22 3.67 -31.40 -18.94
CA LYS A 22 4.65 -32.23 -19.66
C LYS A 22 5.61 -31.32 -20.42
N CYS A 23 6.88 -31.42 -20.11
CA CYS A 23 7.96 -30.75 -20.84
C CYS A 23 8.54 -31.68 -21.90
N ARG A 24 8.70 -31.21 -23.13
CA ARG A 24 9.30 -31.95 -24.24
C ARG A 24 10.43 -31.15 -24.85
N PHE A 25 11.62 -31.72 -24.86
CA PHE A 25 12.79 -31.18 -25.52
C PHE A 25 12.96 -31.82 -26.90
N ALA A 26 13.37 -31.02 -27.87
CA ALA A 26 13.72 -31.40 -29.24
C ALA A 26 14.92 -30.59 -29.71
N GLU A 27 15.48 -30.92 -30.88
CA GLU A 27 16.62 -30.18 -31.45
C GLU A 27 16.32 -28.71 -31.71
N THR A 28 15.09 -28.38 -32.13
CA THR A 28 14.67 -27.01 -32.42
C THR A 28 14.43 -26.17 -31.17
N GLY A 29 14.32 -26.78 -29.99
CA GLY A 29 13.97 -26.10 -28.74
C GLY A 29 13.14 -27.00 -27.82
N PHE A 30 12.37 -26.41 -26.91
CA PHE A 30 11.49 -27.19 -26.04
C PHE A 30 10.08 -26.61 -25.99
N GLY A 31 9.13 -27.45 -25.58
CA GLY A 31 7.77 -27.03 -25.32
C GLY A 31 7.24 -27.61 -24.03
N TRP A 32 6.42 -26.85 -23.34
CA TRP A 32 5.73 -27.25 -22.11
C TRP A 32 4.22 -27.11 -22.29
N LYS A 33 3.46 -28.10 -21.82
CA LYS A 33 1.99 -28.07 -21.85
C LYS A 33 1.44 -28.46 -20.49
N SER A 34 0.53 -27.65 -19.94
CA SER A 34 -0.16 -27.96 -18.68
C SER A 34 -0.98 -29.25 -18.78
N SER A 35 -1.05 -30.00 -17.68
CA SER A 35 -1.95 -31.15 -17.54
C SER A 35 -3.42 -30.73 -17.53
N GLY A 36 -3.73 -29.50 -17.11
CA GLY A 36 -5.07 -28.91 -17.13
C GLY A 36 -5.56 -28.49 -18.53
N GLY A 37 -4.73 -28.66 -19.56
CA GLY A 37 -5.02 -28.19 -20.92
C GLY A 37 -4.53 -26.76 -21.17
N GLY A 38 -4.84 -26.22 -22.35
CA GLY A 38 -4.38 -24.90 -22.79
C GLY A 38 -3.30 -24.93 -23.88
N GLU A 39 -2.86 -23.72 -24.24
CA GLU A 39 -1.82 -23.49 -25.24
C GLU A 39 -0.46 -23.96 -24.72
N ALA A 40 0.32 -24.60 -25.59
CA ALA A 40 1.65 -25.07 -25.23
C ALA A 40 2.63 -23.89 -25.27
N PHE A 41 3.37 -23.68 -24.18
CA PHE A 41 4.55 -22.83 -24.20
C PHE A 41 5.60 -23.47 -25.10
N THR A 42 6.24 -22.68 -25.96
CA THR A 42 7.36 -23.15 -26.78
C THR A 42 8.49 -22.13 -26.75
N LEU A 43 9.72 -22.64 -26.69
CA LEU A 43 10.93 -21.83 -26.76
C LEU A 43 11.86 -22.43 -27.81
N ASP A 44 12.26 -21.61 -28.77
CA ASP A 44 13.26 -21.97 -29.77
C ASP A 44 14.67 -21.96 -29.16
N HIS A 45 15.49 -22.93 -29.56
CA HIS A 45 16.88 -23.06 -29.08
C HIS A 45 17.74 -21.82 -29.35
N SER A 46 17.46 -21.06 -30.41
CA SER A 46 18.17 -19.82 -30.76
C SER A 46 18.03 -18.74 -29.68
N ASN A 47 16.97 -18.79 -28.87
CA ASN A 47 16.73 -17.88 -27.76
C ASN A 47 17.42 -18.31 -26.46
N ILE A 48 17.97 -19.52 -26.38
CA ILE A 48 18.69 -20.02 -25.21
C ILE A 48 20.07 -19.36 -25.15
N GLY A 49 20.34 -18.68 -24.05
CA GLY A 49 21.63 -18.05 -23.77
C GLY A 49 22.50 -18.87 -22.81
N ALA A 50 21.92 -19.30 -21.69
CA ALA A 50 22.58 -20.15 -20.71
C ALA A 50 21.55 -20.99 -19.93
N ALA A 51 22.01 -22.06 -19.29
CA ALA A 51 21.16 -22.92 -18.47
C ALA A 51 21.87 -23.29 -17.16
N GLN A 52 21.11 -23.26 -16.07
CA GLN A 52 21.58 -23.58 -14.72
C GLN A 52 20.73 -24.71 -14.15
N TRP A 53 21.38 -25.59 -13.39
CA TRP A 53 20.79 -26.68 -12.64
C TRP A 53 21.02 -26.45 -11.16
N SER A 54 19.93 -26.45 -10.40
CA SER A 54 19.95 -26.18 -8.96
C SER A 54 18.85 -26.95 -8.24
N LYS A 55 18.98 -27.03 -6.91
CA LYS A 55 17.94 -27.60 -6.04
C LYS A 55 16.89 -26.53 -5.72
N ALA A 56 15.61 -26.88 -5.84
CA ALA A 56 14.46 -26.01 -5.63
C ALA A 56 13.39 -26.69 -4.74
N ALA A 57 12.26 -26.01 -4.52
CA ALA A 57 11.20 -26.49 -3.61
C ALA A 57 10.52 -27.80 -4.07
N LYS A 58 10.43 -28.04 -5.38
CA LYS A 58 9.79 -29.23 -5.97
C LYS A 58 10.80 -30.26 -6.50
N GLY A 59 12.02 -30.30 -5.97
CA GLY A 59 13.09 -31.20 -6.43
C GLY A 59 14.25 -30.42 -7.03
N PHE A 60 14.59 -30.70 -8.29
CA PHE A 60 15.57 -29.93 -9.04
C PHE A 60 14.89 -29.03 -10.07
N GLU A 61 15.53 -27.88 -10.33
CA GLU A 61 15.11 -26.92 -11.33
C GLU A 61 16.13 -26.82 -12.46
N VAL A 62 15.63 -26.51 -13.66
CA VAL A 62 16.41 -26.00 -14.78
C VAL A 62 16.00 -24.55 -15.00
N LYS A 63 16.89 -23.62 -14.69
CA LYS A 63 16.72 -22.19 -14.95
C LYS A 63 17.41 -21.84 -16.28
N ILE A 64 16.64 -21.36 -17.25
CA ILE A 64 17.11 -21.02 -18.59
C ILE A 64 17.13 -19.50 -18.74
N LEU A 65 18.32 -18.96 -18.96
CA LEU A 65 18.56 -17.54 -19.24
C LEU A 65 18.44 -17.33 -20.75
N LEU A 66 17.49 -16.50 -21.15
CA LEU A 66 17.25 -16.20 -22.56
C LEU A 66 18.20 -15.09 -23.05
N ARG A 67 18.45 -15.07 -24.36
CA ARG A 67 19.30 -14.04 -24.98
C ARG A 67 18.67 -12.64 -24.94
N ASN A 68 17.35 -12.56 -24.85
CA ASN A 68 16.57 -11.32 -24.76
C ASN A 68 16.35 -10.84 -23.31
N SER A 69 17.22 -11.24 -22.37
CA SER A 69 17.10 -10.91 -20.94
C SER A 69 15.84 -11.47 -20.25
N GLY A 70 15.13 -12.41 -20.88
CA GLY A 70 14.08 -13.20 -20.24
C GLY A 70 14.65 -14.35 -19.40
N LEU A 71 13.79 -14.96 -18.58
CA LEU A 71 14.12 -16.10 -17.73
C LEU A 71 12.95 -17.09 -17.72
N VAL A 72 13.27 -18.37 -17.91
CA VAL A 72 12.31 -19.48 -17.83
C VAL A 72 12.76 -20.46 -16.76
N GLN A 73 11.86 -20.83 -15.86
CA GLN A 73 12.11 -21.82 -14.81
C GLN A 73 11.28 -23.07 -15.05
N LEU A 74 11.93 -24.22 -14.96
CA LEU A 74 11.31 -25.53 -15.04
C LEU A 74 11.63 -26.31 -13.77
N ASP A 75 10.63 -26.58 -12.94
CA ASP A 75 10.79 -27.29 -11.67
C ASP A 75 10.19 -28.70 -11.75
N GLY A 76 10.64 -29.60 -10.87
CA GLY A 76 10.06 -30.94 -10.74
C GLY A 76 10.95 -32.07 -11.27
N PHE A 77 12.19 -31.76 -11.63
CA PHE A 77 13.13 -32.79 -12.10
C PHE A 77 13.67 -33.62 -10.93
N SER A 78 13.95 -34.89 -11.22
CA SER A 78 14.66 -35.78 -10.31
C SER A 78 16.18 -35.61 -10.47
N GLN A 79 16.97 -36.08 -9.50
CA GLN A 79 18.42 -36.05 -9.60
C GLN A 79 18.95 -36.87 -10.80
N GLU A 80 18.26 -37.96 -11.13
CA GLU A 80 18.61 -38.86 -12.24
C GLU A 80 18.42 -38.20 -13.62
N ASP A 81 17.57 -37.17 -13.71
CA ASP A 81 17.32 -36.46 -14.96
C ASP A 81 18.50 -35.56 -15.37
N TYR A 82 19.43 -35.24 -14.46
CA TYR A 82 20.57 -34.38 -14.73
C TYR A 82 21.42 -34.88 -15.90
N ASP A 83 21.75 -36.17 -15.94
CA ASP A 83 22.58 -36.73 -17.00
C ASP A 83 21.90 -36.70 -18.37
N ARG A 84 20.56 -36.84 -18.39
CA ARG A 84 19.75 -36.75 -19.61
C ARG A 84 19.69 -35.30 -20.09
N LEU A 85 19.37 -34.36 -19.20
CA LEU A 85 19.30 -32.93 -19.50
C LEU A 85 20.65 -32.34 -19.91
N SER A 86 21.73 -32.72 -19.23
CA SER A 86 23.09 -32.27 -19.58
C SER A 86 23.47 -32.67 -21.02
N LYS A 87 23.11 -33.89 -21.45
CA LYS A 87 23.29 -34.34 -22.84
C LYS A 87 22.41 -33.55 -23.81
N ILE A 88 21.14 -33.31 -23.46
CA ILE A 88 20.20 -32.52 -24.27
C ILE A 88 20.75 -31.10 -24.51
N PHE A 89 21.06 -30.36 -23.44
CA PHE A 89 21.54 -28.98 -23.55
C PHE A 89 22.87 -28.89 -24.30
N LYS A 90 23.78 -29.85 -24.09
CA LYS A 90 25.07 -29.89 -24.77
C LYS A 90 24.94 -30.25 -26.25
N ASN A 91 24.17 -31.28 -26.59
CA ASN A 91 24.10 -31.80 -27.96
C ASN A 91 23.16 -31.00 -28.85
N TRP A 92 22.00 -30.59 -28.33
CA TRP A 92 20.97 -29.91 -29.13
C TRP A 92 21.12 -28.38 -29.07
N TYR A 93 21.47 -27.82 -27.92
CA TYR A 93 21.50 -26.36 -27.73
C TYR A 93 22.90 -25.77 -27.62
N SER A 94 23.95 -26.60 -27.75
CA SER A 94 25.35 -26.19 -27.59
C SER A 94 25.61 -25.40 -26.30
N THR A 95 24.86 -25.69 -25.24
CA THR A 95 24.88 -24.96 -23.98
C THR A 95 25.25 -25.92 -22.85
N ASN A 96 26.19 -25.52 -21.98
CA ASN A 96 26.51 -26.33 -20.80
C ASN A 96 25.49 -26.07 -19.71
N LEU A 97 24.89 -27.14 -19.18
CA LEU A 97 24.04 -27.07 -18.00
C LEU A 97 24.92 -26.90 -16.76
N GLN A 98 24.95 -25.69 -16.19
CA GLN A 98 25.84 -25.35 -15.08
C GLN A 98 25.24 -25.76 -13.75
N HIS A 99 25.95 -26.58 -12.97
CA HIS A 99 25.53 -26.94 -11.62
C HIS A 99 25.79 -25.76 -10.66
N LYS A 100 24.72 -25.23 -10.05
CA LYS A 100 24.79 -24.10 -9.13
C LYS A 100 24.27 -24.54 -7.76
N GLU A 101 25.14 -24.48 -6.75
CA GLU A 101 24.77 -24.78 -5.38
C GLU A 101 24.36 -23.52 -4.63
N HIS A 102 23.18 -23.54 -4.02
CA HIS A 102 22.70 -22.45 -3.18
C HIS A 102 23.40 -22.41 -1.82
N ALA A 103 23.51 -21.23 -1.23
CA ALA A 103 24.01 -21.04 0.12
C ALA A 103 22.96 -21.48 1.16
N LEU A 104 23.27 -22.52 1.94
CA LEU A 104 22.35 -23.09 2.96
C LEU A 104 22.69 -22.66 4.39
N CYS A 105 23.65 -21.75 4.57
CA CYS A 105 24.17 -21.38 5.89
C CYS A 105 23.29 -20.42 6.68
N GLY A 106 22.22 -19.87 6.09
CA GLY A 106 21.30 -18.92 6.75
C GLY A 106 21.92 -17.55 7.06
N TRP A 107 23.04 -17.20 6.43
CA TRP A 107 23.68 -15.90 6.66
C TRP A 107 23.02 -14.81 5.81
N ASN A 108 22.77 -13.67 6.44
CA ASN A 108 22.10 -12.52 5.81
C ASN A 108 23.07 -11.43 5.35
N TRP A 109 24.38 -11.72 5.32
CA TRP A 109 25.41 -10.82 4.81
C TRP A 109 26.06 -11.42 3.56
N GLY A 110 26.18 -10.59 2.53
CA GLY A 110 26.58 -11.04 1.21
C GLY A 110 26.78 -9.88 0.25
N LYS A 111 26.93 -10.21 -1.03
CA LYS A 111 27.08 -9.23 -2.12
C LYS A 111 25.91 -9.37 -3.08
N GLY A 112 25.24 -8.26 -3.37
CA GLY A 112 24.29 -8.18 -4.49
C GLY A 112 25.03 -8.02 -5.81
N GLU A 113 24.77 -8.90 -6.77
CA GLU A 113 25.32 -8.86 -8.12
C GLU A 113 24.20 -8.72 -9.13
N PHE A 114 24.29 -7.69 -9.97
CA PHE A 114 23.31 -7.43 -10.99
C PHE A 114 23.61 -8.24 -12.26
N GLY A 115 22.86 -9.31 -12.50
CA GLY A 115 22.92 -10.11 -13.72
C GLY A 115 22.26 -9.42 -14.91
N LYS A 116 22.02 -10.18 -15.99
CA LYS A 116 21.29 -9.69 -17.17
C LYS A 116 19.78 -9.66 -16.95
N SER A 117 19.24 -10.67 -16.26
CA SER A 117 17.79 -10.87 -16.08
C SER A 117 17.36 -10.92 -14.61
N GLU A 118 18.30 -11.05 -13.69
CA GLU A 118 18.04 -11.23 -12.25
C GLU A 118 19.10 -10.54 -11.38
N LEU A 119 18.70 -10.12 -10.19
CA LEU A 119 19.56 -9.71 -9.09
C LEU A 119 19.91 -10.95 -8.25
N ALA A 120 21.19 -11.31 -8.15
CA ALA A 120 21.66 -12.41 -7.32
C ALA A 120 22.25 -11.90 -6.01
N PHE A 121 21.85 -12.47 -4.88
CA PHE A 121 22.48 -12.19 -3.59
C PHE A 121 23.40 -13.34 -3.20
N ASN A 122 24.71 -13.09 -3.23
CA ASN A 122 25.73 -14.11 -3.01
C ASN A 122 26.26 -14.10 -1.58
N VAL A 123 26.28 -15.28 -0.96
CA VAL A 123 26.89 -15.57 0.35
C VAL A 123 28.02 -16.57 0.11
N GLN A 124 29.26 -16.20 0.46
CA GLN A 124 30.46 -17.02 0.20
C GLN A 124 30.60 -17.46 -1.28
N ASN A 125 30.34 -16.55 -2.23
CA ASN A 125 30.34 -16.82 -3.68
C ASN A 125 29.33 -17.88 -4.15
N ARG A 126 28.31 -18.18 -3.35
CA ARG A 126 27.17 -19.01 -3.73
C ARG A 126 25.90 -18.16 -3.67
N PRO A 127 24.97 -18.30 -4.62
CA PRO A 127 23.70 -17.59 -4.55
C PRO A 127 22.90 -18.07 -3.33
N ALA A 128 22.41 -17.14 -2.51
CA ALA A 128 21.41 -17.44 -1.48
C ALA A 128 20.00 -17.39 -2.08
N PHE A 129 19.74 -16.38 -2.89
CA PHE A 129 18.52 -16.24 -3.71
C PHE A 129 18.81 -15.36 -4.92
N GLU A 130 17.98 -15.50 -5.95
CA GLU A 130 17.95 -14.60 -7.10
C GLU A 130 16.55 -14.07 -7.34
N ILE A 131 16.48 -12.79 -7.71
CA ILE A 131 15.22 -12.10 -7.98
C ILE A 131 15.19 -11.69 -9.44
N PRO A 132 14.31 -12.29 -10.25
CA PRO A 132 14.10 -11.85 -11.62
C PRO A 132 13.63 -10.40 -11.66
N TYR A 133 14.25 -9.58 -12.50
CA TYR A 133 13.85 -8.18 -12.65
C TYR A 133 12.39 -8.05 -13.10
N SER A 134 11.91 -9.04 -13.86
CA SER A 134 10.53 -9.14 -14.29
C SER A 134 9.50 -9.28 -13.18
N GLU A 135 9.89 -9.63 -11.95
CA GLU A 135 8.98 -9.79 -10.80
C GLU A 135 8.92 -8.53 -9.94
N ILE A 136 9.84 -7.60 -10.15
CA ILE A 136 9.91 -6.34 -9.42
C ILE A 136 8.86 -5.40 -10.00
N CYS A 137 7.93 -4.95 -9.16
CA CYS A 137 6.92 -3.96 -9.51
C CYS A 137 7.47 -2.55 -9.34
N ASN A 138 8.18 -2.34 -8.23
CA ASN A 138 8.65 -1.04 -7.80
C ASN A 138 9.85 -1.19 -6.87
N THR A 139 10.63 -0.12 -6.73
CA THR A 139 11.69 -0.03 -5.71
C THR A 139 11.73 1.38 -5.14
N ASN A 140 12.14 1.50 -3.88
CA ASN A 140 12.18 2.74 -3.13
C ASN A 140 13.35 2.77 -2.14
N LEU A 141 13.89 3.97 -1.91
CA LEU A 141 14.85 4.21 -0.83
C LEU A 141 14.08 4.38 0.49
N ALA A 142 13.88 3.27 1.21
CA ALA A 142 13.16 3.25 2.49
C ALA A 142 13.91 3.99 3.61
N GLY A 143 15.23 4.11 3.48
CA GLY A 143 16.12 4.81 4.41
C GLY A 143 17.47 5.14 3.77
N LYS A 144 18.38 5.80 4.51
CA LYS A 144 19.68 6.26 3.99
C LYS A 144 20.53 5.14 3.37
N ASN A 145 20.41 3.94 3.94
CA ASN A 145 21.12 2.72 3.54
C ASN A 145 20.15 1.56 3.29
N GLU A 146 18.85 1.84 3.12
CA GLU A 146 17.83 0.79 2.98
C GLU A 146 17.13 0.91 1.64
N VAL A 147 17.26 -0.12 0.81
CA VAL A 147 16.56 -0.24 -0.46
C VAL A 147 15.45 -1.27 -0.30
N ALA A 148 14.22 -0.85 -0.52
CA ALA A 148 13.06 -1.71 -0.52
C ALA A 148 12.67 -2.06 -1.98
N ILE A 149 12.31 -3.33 -2.17
CA ILE A 149 11.92 -3.93 -3.43
C ILE A 149 10.51 -4.46 -3.24
N GLU A 150 9.57 -3.96 -4.02
CA GLU A 150 8.17 -4.36 -4.02
C GLU A 150 7.91 -5.28 -5.21
N PHE A 151 7.29 -6.43 -4.96
CA PHE A 151 7.03 -7.44 -5.95
C PHE A 151 5.63 -7.28 -6.56
N MET A 152 5.46 -7.70 -7.81
CA MET A 152 4.14 -7.72 -8.42
C MET A 152 3.26 -8.75 -7.72
N LEU A 153 2.10 -8.32 -7.21
CA LEU A 153 1.09 -9.23 -6.71
C LEU A 153 0.17 -9.67 -7.84
N PRO A 154 -0.31 -10.93 -7.84
CA PRO A 154 -1.33 -11.32 -8.79
C PRO A 154 -2.61 -10.52 -8.53
N THR A 155 -3.09 -9.83 -9.56
CA THR A 155 -4.47 -9.36 -9.58
C THR A 155 -5.38 -10.57 -9.66
N SER A 156 -6.36 -10.63 -8.76
CA SER A 156 -7.29 -11.75 -8.53
C SER A 156 -8.13 -12.17 -9.74
N ASN A 157 -7.97 -11.54 -10.91
CA ASN A 157 -8.77 -11.81 -12.08
C ASN A 157 -7.90 -12.29 -13.24
N ASN A 158 -8.24 -13.49 -13.68
CA ASN A 158 -7.90 -14.10 -14.95
C ASN A 158 -8.55 -13.31 -16.12
N GLU A 159 -8.39 -11.99 -16.16
CA GLU A 159 -8.88 -11.16 -17.25
C GLU A 159 -7.75 -10.90 -18.24
N THR A 160 -7.88 -11.62 -19.35
CA THR A 160 -7.25 -11.35 -20.63
C THR A 160 -7.69 -9.97 -21.10
N ASN A 161 -6.98 -8.92 -20.66
CA ASN A 161 -7.16 -7.59 -21.23
C ASN A 161 -6.45 -7.56 -22.60
N PRO A 162 -7.15 -7.51 -23.75
CA PRO A 162 -6.58 -7.76 -25.08
C PRO A 162 -5.50 -6.76 -25.50
N ASN A 163 -5.42 -5.60 -24.82
CA ASN A 163 -4.60 -4.45 -25.22
C ASN A 163 -3.28 -4.25 -24.45
N SER A 164 -2.80 -5.24 -23.68
CA SER A 164 -1.38 -5.21 -23.25
C SER A 164 -0.50 -5.66 -24.42
N SER A 165 0.12 -4.72 -25.13
CA SER A 165 0.86 -4.90 -26.38
C SER A 165 2.19 -5.68 -26.27
N SER A 166 2.36 -6.54 -25.29
CA SER A 166 3.49 -7.47 -25.24
C SER A 166 3.10 -8.75 -24.51
N GLU A 167 3.14 -9.89 -25.21
CA GLU A 167 2.94 -11.24 -24.63
C GLU A 167 3.89 -11.49 -23.44
N ASN A 168 5.07 -10.87 -23.45
CA ASN A 168 6.01 -10.90 -22.35
C ASN A 168 5.41 -10.32 -21.05
N ALA A 169 4.67 -9.21 -21.11
CA ALA A 169 4.08 -8.60 -19.90
C ALA A 169 3.00 -9.49 -19.26
N ARG A 170 2.24 -10.25 -20.06
CA ARG A 170 1.23 -11.20 -19.57
C ARG A 170 1.85 -12.43 -18.90
N MET A 171 3.02 -12.88 -19.37
CA MET A 171 3.77 -13.95 -18.70
C MET A 171 4.41 -13.47 -17.38
N LYS A 172 4.90 -12.23 -17.34
CA LYS A 172 5.50 -11.62 -16.13
C LYS A 172 4.52 -11.58 -14.94
N SER A 173 3.24 -11.29 -15.16
CA SER A 173 2.21 -11.22 -14.11
C SER A 173 1.73 -12.58 -13.56
N LYS A 174 1.86 -13.67 -14.33
CA LYS A 174 1.37 -15.00 -13.90
C LYS A 174 2.31 -15.71 -12.91
N LYS A 175 3.62 -15.45 -12.97
CA LYS A 175 4.66 -16.05 -12.10
C LYS A 175 4.42 -15.81 -10.62
N ALA A 176 4.11 -14.57 -10.25
CA ALA A 176 4.02 -14.14 -8.85
C ALA A 176 2.75 -14.61 -8.11
N GLY A 177 1.78 -15.22 -8.80
CA GLY A 177 0.48 -15.61 -8.21
C GLY A 177 0.24 -17.08 -7.94
N ALA A 178 1.25 -17.91 -8.17
CA ALA A 178 1.08 -19.35 -8.09
C ALA A 178 1.22 -19.91 -6.65
N GLY A 179 1.90 -19.21 -5.75
CA GLY A 179 2.06 -19.62 -4.35
C GLY A 179 0.84 -19.33 -3.47
N THR A 180 0.66 -20.13 -2.41
CA THR A 180 -0.23 -19.79 -1.27
C THR A 180 0.31 -18.60 -0.48
N ASP A 181 1.63 -18.58 -0.31
CA ASP A 181 2.37 -17.48 0.27
C ASP A 181 2.98 -16.64 -0.85
N GLN A 182 2.95 -15.31 -0.68
CA GLN A 182 3.41 -14.36 -1.69
C GLN A 182 4.42 -13.40 -1.05
N LEU A 183 5.61 -13.32 -1.63
CA LEU A 183 6.58 -12.29 -1.27
C LEU A 183 6.05 -10.95 -1.78
N VAL A 184 5.76 -10.03 -0.86
CA VAL A 184 5.17 -8.71 -1.20
C VAL A 184 6.25 -7.64 -1.31
N GLU A 185 7.17 -7.65 -0.35
CA GLU A 185 8.20 -6.63 -0.19
C GLU A 185 9.43 -7.28 0.45
N MET A 186 10.61 -6.82 0.06
CA MET A 186 11.87 -7.19 0.68
C MET A 186 12.75 -5.96 0.81
N ARG A 187 13.48 -5.84 1.93
CA ARG A 187 14.36 -4.70 2.20
C ARG A 187 15.79 -5.14 2.39
N PHE A 188 16.71 -4.45 1.74
CA PHE A 188 18.15 -4.63 1.90
C PHE A 188 18.76 -3.48 2.65
N TYR A 189 19.64 -3.81 3.60
CA TYR A 189 20.60 -2.88 4.14
C TYR A 189 21.88 -2.88 3.30
N ILE A 190 22.21 -1.73 2.71
CA ILE A 190 23.35 -1.54 1.83
C ILE A 190 24.30 -0.51 2.47
N PRO A 191 25.36 -0.95 3.16
CA PRO A 191 26.27 -0.05 3.84
C PRO A 191 27.25 0.65 2.87
N GLY A 192 27.64 1.86 3.23
CA GLY A 192 28.80 2.55 2.67
C GLY A 192 28.50 3.56 1.56
N HIS A 193 29.58 4.17 1.05
CA HIS A 193 29.57 5.13 -0.05
C HIS A 193 30.37 4.55 -1.22
N THR A 194 30.00 4.91 -2.45
CA THR A 194 30.70 4.47 -3.66
C THR A 194 30.93 5.66 -4.58
N THR A 195 32.05 5.66 -5.30
CA THR A 195 32.36 6.67 -6.30
C THR A 195 31.84 6.22 -7.66
N LYS A 196 30.96 7.03 -8.27
CA LYS A 196 30.44 6.75 -9.61
C LYS A 196 31.58 6.91 -10.62
N LYS A 197 32.15 5.80 -11.11
CA LYS A 197 33.02 5.86 -12.30
C LYS A 197 32.11 6.04 -13.51
N VAL A 198 32.05 7.27 -14.03
CA VAL A 198 31.42 7.52 -15.33
C VAL A 198 32.23 6.79 -16.38
N ALA A 199 31.71 5.68 -16.90
CA ALA A 199 32.25 5.07 -18.10
C ALA A 199 31.83 5.95 -19.29
N VAL A 200 32.68 6.91 -19.65
CA VAL A 200 32.58 7.60 -20.93
C VAL A 200 33.29 6.72 -21.96
N ASP A 201 32.51 6.07 -22.82
CA ASP A 201 33.01 5.43 -24.05
C ASP A 201 33.49 6.51 -25.03
N SER A 202 34.67 7.06 -24.77
CA SER A 202 35.40 7.88 -25.73
C SER A 202 36.89 7.70 -25.45
N GLU A 203 37.53 6.88 -26.30
CA GLU A 203 38.98 6.78 -26.33
C GLU A 203 39.59 8.17 -26.57
N ASP A 204 40.67 8.46 -25.82
CA ASP A 204 41.56 9.63 -25.89
C ASP A 204 41.19 10.92 -25.15
N VAL A 205 41.31 10.93 -23.80
CA VAL A 205 42.02 11.99 -23.05
C VAL A 205 42.54 11.45 -21.70
N PRO A 206 43.82 11.61 -21.32
CA PRO A 206 44.25 11.37 -19.95
C PRO A 206 43.95 12.63 -19.13
N SER A 207 42.96 12.59 -18.25
CA SER A 207 42.77 13.63 -17.23
C SER A 207 42.62 13.02 -15.85
N ALA A 208 43.64 13.26 -15.04
CA ALA A 208 43.59 13.17 -13.60
C ALA A 208 42.62 14.24 -13.08
N GLY A 209 41.61 13.80 -12.32
CA GLY A 209 40.64 14.66 -11.68
C GLY A 209 39.75 13.84 -10.75
N GLU A 210 40.17 13.70 -9.50
CA GLU A 210 39.31 13.30 -8.39
C GLU A 210 38.15 14.31 -8.30
N GLY A 211 36.96 13.87 -8.69
CA GLY A 211 35.75 14.68 -8.67
C GLY A 211 34.48 13.85 -8.87
N GLY A 212 34.51 12.58 -8.45
CA GLY A 212 33.29 11.78 -8.40
C GLY A 212 32.50 12.17 -7.15
N GLU A 213 31.28 12.65 -7.30
CA GLU A 213 30.36 12.82 -6.18
C GLU A 213 30.27 11.49 -5.41
N GLU A 214 30.67 11.50 -4.13
CA GLU A 214 30.48 10.34 -3.25
C GLU A 214 28.98 10.13 -3.05
N GLN A 215 28.39 9.22 -3.83
CA GLN A 215 27.01 8.83 -3.63
C GLN A 215 26.91 7.64 -2.67
N SER A 216 25.80 7.56 -1.92
CA SER A 216 25.51 6.38 -1.10
C SER A 216 25.50 5.14 -1.98
N ALA A 217 26.10 4.04 -1.52
CA ALA A 217 26.05 2.76 -2.24
C ALA A 217 24.61 2.28 -2.42
N ALA A 218 23.71 2.63 -1.49
CA ALA A 218 22.28 2.35 -1.60
C ALA A 218 21.63 3.10 -2.79
N ASN A 219 22.02 4.35 -3.04
CA ASN A 219 21.51 5.11 -4.18
C ASN A 219 21.98 4.50 -5.50
N LEU A 220 23.27 4.13 -5.61
CA LEU A 220 23.76 3.45 -6.81
C LEU A 220 23.01 2.14 -7.06
N PHE A 221 22.79 1.35 -6.02
CA PHE A 221 22.05 0.10 -6.11
C PHE A 221 20.61 0.34 -6.57
N TYR A 222 19.94 1.34 -5.99
CA TYR A 222 18.59 1.75 -6.35
C TYR A 222 18.51 2.18 -7.82
N ASP A 223 19.41 3.06 -8.28
CA ASP A 223 19.43 3.56 -9.66
C ASP A 223 19.67 2.40 -10.65
N THR A 224 20.64 1.53 -10.34
CA THR A 224 20.95 0.35 -11.17
C THR A 224 19.78 -0.63 -11.23
N LEU A 225 19.05 -0.80 -10.12
CA LEU A 225 17.88 -1.65 -10.06
C LEU A 225 16.71 -1.05 -10.86
N MET A 226 16.49 0.26 -10.74
CA MET A 226 15.49 1.00 -11.52
C MET A 226 15.73 0.84 -13.02
N GLU A 227 16.98 1.01 -13.47
CA GLU A 227 17.37 0.84 -14.88
C GLU A 227 17.19 -0.61 -15.36
N LYS A 228 17.77 -1.59 -14.65
CA LYS A 228 17.72 -2.99 -15.10
C LYS A 228 16.36 -3.65 -15.01
N ALA A 229 15.51 -3.20 -14.08
CA ALA A 229 14.13 -3.64 -14.01
C ALA A 229 13.18 -2.80 -14.87
N GLU A 230 13.72 -1.83 -15.64
CA GLU A 230 12.96 -0.95 -16.53
C GLU A 230 11.81 -0.24 -15.79
N ILE A 231 12.00 0.07 -14.51
CA ILE A 231 10.99 0.65 -13.62
C ILE A 231 10.88 2.16 -13.91
N GLY A 232 10.26 2.49 -15.03
CA GLY A 232 10.02 3.86 -15.47
C GLY A 232 10.05 4.05 -16.97
N GLU A 233 10.95 3.36 -17.68
CA GLU A 233 11.03 3.46 -19.15
C GLU A 233 9.81 2.83 -19.84
N VAL A 234 9.20 1.81 -19.24
CA VAL A 234 7.98 1.15 -19.77
C VAL A 234 6.74 2.05 -19.65
N ALA A 235 6.81 3.21 -18.98
CA ALA A 235 5.64 4.06 -18.78
C ALA A 235 5.20 4.84 -20.05
N GLY A 236 6.04 4.90 -21.08
CA GLY A 236 5.78 5.69 -22.30
C GLY A 236 5.95 7.19 -22.06
N ASP A 237 5.72 7.99 -23.09
CA ASP A 237 5.81 9.46 -22.98
C ASP A 237 4.72 9.98 -22.02
N THR A 238 5.12 10.86 -21.08
CA THR A 238 4.16 11.52 -20.19
C THR A 238 3.30 12.48 -21.00
N PHE A 239 1.99 12.46 -20.77
CA PHE A 239 1.05 13.41 -21.38
C PHE A 239 1.05 14.75 -20.66
N ALA A 240 1.19 14.73 -19.33
CA ALA A 240 1.27 15.91 -18.49
C ALA A 240 2.07 15.60 -17.21
N THR A 241 2.82 16.60 -16.73
CA THR A 241 3.55 16.53 -15.47
C THR A 241 3.19 17.73 -14.60
N PHE A 242 2.79 17.47 -13.36
CA PHE A 242 2.53 18.50 -12.34
C PHE A 242 3.57 18.38 -11.24
N LEU A 243 4.34 19.44 -11.01
CA LEU A 243 5.46 19.43 -10.06
C LEU A 243 5.02 19.90 -8.66
N ASP A 244 5.64 19.35 -7.63
CA ASP A 244 5.55 19.77 -6.21
C ASP A 244 4.12 19.86 -5.63
N VAL A 245 3.23 18.94 -6.03
CA VAL A 245 1.83 18.94 -5.56
C VAL A 245 1.75 18.52 -4.10
N LEU A 246 1.12 19.37 -3.27
CA LEU A 246 0.89 19.07 -1.85
C LEU A 246 -0.17 17.99 -1.67
N HIS A 247 0.23 16.88 -1.05
CA HIS A 247 -0.68 15.84 -0.60
C HIS A 247 -0.85 15.91 0.92
N LEU A 248 -2.11 15.98 1.36
CA LEU A 248 -2.49 15.85 2.76
C LEU A 248 -2.56 14.38 3.18
N THR A 249 -2.87 13.47 2.25
CA THR A 249 -2.95 12.03 2.48
C THR A 249 -2.60 11.25 1.20
N PRO A 250 -1.57 10.39 1.20
CA PRO A 250 -0.45 10.36 2.15
C PRO A 250 0.22 11.73 2.28
N ARG A 251 0.74 12.07 3.45
CA ARG A 251 1.32 13.40 3.69
C ARG A 251 2.66 13.51 2.97
N GLY A 252 2.78 14.45 2.03
CA GLY A 252 4.02 14.66 1.30
C GLY A 252 3.88 15.65 0.14
N ARG A 253 5.00 15.91 -0.52
CA ARG A 253 5.05 16.59 -1.82
C ARG A 253 5.37 15.53 -2.87
N PHE A 254 4.56 15.48 -3.91
CA PHE A 254 4.71 14.53 -5.00
C PHE A 254 4.58 15.24 -6.34
N ASP A 255 5.43 14.88 -7.27
CA ASP A 255 5.23 15.18 -8.68
C ASP A 255 4.24 14.15 -9.24
N ILE A 256 3.34 14.61 -10.11
CA ILE A 256 2.31 13.79 -10.73
C ILE A 256 2.60 13.70 -12.22
N ASP A 257 3.06 12.54 -12.66
CA ASP A 257 3.25 12.24 -14.09
C ASP A 257 2.08 11.43 -14.61
N MET A 258 1.40 11.94 -15.63
CA MET A 258 0.22 11.32 -16.21
C MET A 258 0.58 10.63 -17.52
N TYR A 259 0.25 9.34 -17.62
CA TYR A 259 0.43 8.51 -18.81
C TYR A 259 -0.94 8.10 -19.37
N GLU A 260 -0.96 7.29 -20.42
CA GLU A 260 -2.19 6.86 -21.09
C GLU A 260 -3.14 6.05 -20.20
N ASN A 261 -2.61 5.07 -19.47
CA ASN A 261 -3.42 4.13 -18.66
C ASN A 261 -3.21 4.27 -17.14
N SER A 262 -2.17 5.00 -16.73
CA SER A 262 -1.78 5.19 -15.34
C SER A 262 -1.24 6.58 -15.08
N PHE A 263 -1.17 6.98 -13.83
CA PHE A 263 -0.36 8.11 -13.39
C PHE A 263 0.62 7.65 -12.31
N ARG A 264 1.75 8.34 -12.20
CA ARG A 264 2.80 8.07 -11.23
C ARG A 264 2.91 9.25 -10.27
N LEU A 265 2.97 8.95 -8.98
CA LEU A 265 3.23 9.91 -7.91
C LEU A 265 4.69 9.76 -7.50
N ARG A 266 5.55 10.69 -7.91
CA ARG A 266 6.97 10.68 -7.56
C ARG A 266 7.23 11.59 -6.37
N GLY A 267 7.50 11.01 -5.22
CA GLY A 267 7.96 11.72 -4.04
C GLY A 267 9.46 11.53 -3.83
N LYS A 268 10.05 12.26 -2.87
CA LYS A 268 11.47 12.11 -2.52
C LYS A 268 11.81 10.73 -1.95
N THR A 269 10.86 10.10 -1.27
CA THR A 269 11.06 8.82 -0.56
C THR A 269 10.23 7.69 -1.16
N TYR A 270 9.04 8.01 -1.65
CA TYR A 270 8.09 7.03 -2.14
C TYR A 270 7.65 7.38 -3.56
N ASP A 271 7.57 6.35 -4.38
CA ASP A 271 7.10 6.42 -5.75
C ASP A 271 5.93 5.45 -5.91
N TYR A 272 4.83 5.91 -6.48
CA TYR A 272 3.63 5.09 -6.67
C TYR A 272 3.14 5.15 -8.09
N LYS A 273 3.00 3.99 -8.74
CA LYS A 273 2.29 3.86 -10.02
C LYS A 273 0.84 3.43 -9.79
N ILE A 274 -0.10 4.24 -10.24
CA ILE A 274 -1.54 4.01 -10.03
C ILE A 274 -2.26 3.93 -11.38
N GLN A 275 -2.89 2.80 -11.64
CA GLN A 275 -3.71 2.59 -12.84
C GLN A 275 -5.03 3.38 -12.74
N TYR A 276 -5.50 3.95 -13.86
CA TYR A 276 -6.75 4.71 -13.87
C TYR A 276 -7.98 3.86 -13.54
N GLU A 277 -7.92 2.56 -13.77
CA GLU A 277 -8.96 1.58 -13.41
C GLU A 277 -9.24 1.57 -11.89
N HIS A 278 -8.20 1.75 -11.07
CA HIS A 278 -8.28 1.74 -9.60
C HIS A 278 -8.96 2.99 -9.02
N LEU A 279 -9.15 4.05 -9.81
CA LEU A 279 -9.75 5.31 -9.33
C LEU A 279 -11.27 5.24 -9.22
N LYS A 280 -11.86 4.77 -8.12
CA LYS A 280 -13.33 4.63 -8.06
C LYS A 280 -14.07 5.95 -7.94
N LYS A 281 -13.49 6.93 -7.24
CA LYS A 281 -14.16 8.19 -6.89
C LYS A 281 -13.23 9.37 -7.16
N PHE A 282 -13.78 10.46 -7.67
CA PHE A 282 -13.04 11.69 -7.90
C PHE A 282 -13.90 12.86 -7.47
N MET A 283 -13.39 13.68 -6.54
CA MET A 283 -14.11 14.78 -5.91
C MET A 283 -13.25 16.04 -5.88
N ILE A 284 -13.85 17.20 -6.20
CA ILE A 284 -13.24 18.51 -5.93
C ILE A 284 -13.99 19.13 -4.76
N LEU A 285 -13.26 19.56 -3.74
CA LEU A 285 -13.80 20.08 -2.49
C LEU A 285 -13.17 21.46 -2.22
N PRO A 286 -13.90 22.56 -2.37
CA PRO A 286 -13.42 23.89 -2.00
C PRO A 286 -13.26 23.96 -0.48
N LYS A 287 -12.06 24.33 0.00
CA LYS A 287 -11.81 24.41 1.43
C LYS A 287 -12.53 25.64 2.01
N PRO A 288 -13.08 25.56 3.24
CA PRO A 288 -13.78 26.70 3.86
C PRO A 288 -12.89 27.88 4.24
N ASP A 289 -11.63 27.91 3.82
CA ASP A 289 -10.73 29.06 4.01
C ASP A 289 -10.71 30.01 2.80
N GLU A 290 -11.49 29.72 1.75
CA GLU A 290 -11.58 30.46 0.48
C GLU A 290 -10.28 30.57 -0.33
N LEU A 291 -9.19 30.00 0.17
CA LEU A 291 -7.85 30.09 -0.40
C LEU A 291 -7.40 28.80 -1.09
N HIS A 292 -7.98 27.65 -0.71
CA HIS A 292 -7.54 26.36 -1.21
C HIS A 292 -8.67 25.51 -1.79
N TYR A 293 -8.29 24.66 -2.74
CA TYR A 293 -9.10 23.57 -3.23
C TYR A 293 -8.44 22.24 -2.84
N MET A 294 -9.26 21.27 -2.45
CA MET A 294 -8.83 19.90 -2.23
C MET A 294 -9.37 19.00 -3.32
N ILE A 295 -8.51 18.19 -3.93
CA ILE A 295 -8.93 17.12 -4.83
C ILE A 295 -8.79 15.80 -4.08
N CYS A 296 -9.89 15.08 -3.94
CA CYS A 296 -9.96 13.81 -3.24
C CYS A 296 -10.27 12.68 -4.21
N ILE A 297 -9.40 11.68 -4.25
CA ILE A 297 -9.47 10.54 -5.15
C ILE A 297 -9.61 9.27 -4.31
N GLY A 298 -10.68 8.51 -4.51
CA GLY A 298 -10.86 7.20 -3.90
C GLY A 298 -10.22 6.10 -4.73
N LEU A 299 -9.37 5.29 -4.09
CA LEU A 299 -8.62 4.18 -4.67
C LEU A 299 -9.16 2.83 -4.20
N ASP A 300 -9.31 1.91 -5.14
CA ASP A 300 -9.60 0.50 -4.89
C ASP A 300 -8.84 -0.36 -5.91
N PRO A 301 -7.78 -1.08 -5.49
CA PRO A 301 -7.32 -1.27 -4.11
C PRO A 301 -6.67 0.00 -3.49
N PRO A 302 -6.62 0.11 -2.15
CA PRO A 302 -6.01 1.25 -1.47
C PRO A 302 -4.50 1.28 -1.69
N LEU A 303 -3.93 2.48 -1.79
CA LEU A 303 -2.48 2.66 -1.87
C LEU A 303 -1.81 2.14 -0.60
N ARG A 304 -0.69 1.45 -0.72
CA ARG A 304 0.06 0.92 0.44
C ARG A 304 1.35 1.69 0.65
N GLN A 305 1.67 1.95 1.91
CA GLN A 305 2.95 2.50 2.33
C GLN A 305 3.37 1.74 3.60
N GLY A 306 4.25 0.74 3.41
CA GLY A 306 4.51 -0.27 4.44
C GLY A 306 3.21 -0.94 4.90
N GLN A 307 2.96 -0.92 6.22
CA GLN A 307 1.74 -1.49 6.80
C GLN A 307 0.48 -0.62 6.62
N THR A 308 0.65 0.68 6.34
CA THR A 308 -0.49 1.63 6.27
C THR A 308 -1.14 1.57 4.89
N ARG A 309 -2.48 1.60 4.87
CA ARG A 309 -3.28 1.64 3.64
C ARG A 309 -4.01 2.98 3.52
N TYR A 310 -3.91 3.60 2.35
CA TYR A 310 -4.55 4.85 1.99
C TYR A 310 -5.63 4.60 0.92
N PRO A 311 -6.90 4.44 1.32
CA PRO A 311 -8.02 4.29 0.38
C PRO A 311 -8.37 5.60 -0.34
N PHE A 312 -7.87 6.73 0.14
CA PHE A 312 -8.05 8.02 -0.51
C PHE A 312 -6.73 8.77 -0.63
N LEU A 313 -6.55 9.42 -1.78
CA LEU A 313 -5.56 10.46 -1.98
C LEU A 313 -6.23 11.81 -1.79
N VAL A 314 -5.64 12.69 -1.00
CA VAL A 314 -6.12 14.06 -0.78
C VAL A 314 -5.01 15.02 -1.15
N MET A 315 -5.20 15.75 -2.26
CA MET A 315 -4.31 16.80 -2.73
C MET A 315 -4.87 18.17 -2.35
N GLN A 316 -3.99 19.13 -2.05
CA GLN A 316 -4.35 20.52 -1.76
C GLN A 316 -3.67 21.44 -2.77
N PHE A 317 -4.46 22.32 -3.37
CA PHE A 317 -4.03 23.33 -4.33
C PHE A 317 -4.42 24.71 -3.81
N LYS A 318 -3.63 25.73 -4.14
CA LYS A 318 -4.03 27.12 -3.92
C LYS A 318 -4.97 27.56 -5.03
N LYS A 319 -5.94 28.40 -4.70
CA LYS A 319 -6.94 28.92 -5.64
C LYS A 319 -6.32 29.83 -6.71
N ASP A 320 -5.34 30.64 -6.31
CA ASP A 320 -4.71 31.66 -7.17
C ASP A 320 -3.47 31.13 -7.92
N GLU A 321 -3.18 29.84 -7.81
CA GLU A 321 -2.03 29.21 -8.48
C GLU A 321 -2.44 28.79 -9.89
N GLU A 322 -1.98 29.54 -10.89
CA GLU A 322 -2.19 29.25 -12.31
C GLU A 322 -1.01 28.45 -12.87
N VAL A 323 -1.31 27.59 -13.84
CA VAL A 323 -0.29 26.78 -14.51
C VAL A 323 -0.52 26.81 -16.01
N THR A 324 0.58 26.91 -16.77
CA THR A 324 0.61 26.73 -18.21
C THR A 324 1.15 25.35 -18.52
N ILE A 325 0.31 24.49 -19.12
CA ILE A 325 0.70 23.13 -19.50
C ILE A 325 0.30 22.87 -20.93
N ASP A 326 1.28 22.45 -21.72
CA ASP A 326 1.09 21.86 -23.03
C ASP A 326 1.02 20.33 -22.89
N LEU A 327 -0.09 19.74 -23.32
CA LEU A 327 -0.24 18.29 -23.32
C LEU A 327 0.64 17.70 -24.43
N ASN A 328 1.50 16.76 -24.05
CA ASN A 328 2.34 16.02 -25.00
C ASN A 328 1.52 14.90 -25.67
N MET A 329 0.57 15.29 -26.53
CA MET A 329 -0.31 14.39 -27.25
C MET A 329 -0.51 14.86 -28.69
N THR A 330 -0.57 13.93 -29.65
CA THR A 330 -0.91 14.27 -31.03
C THR A 330 -2.40 14.64 -31.15
N GLU A 331 -2.73 15.59 -32.02
CA GLU A 331 -4.12 16.04 -32.25
C GLU A 331 -5.06 14.90 -32.68
N GLU A 332 -4.51 13.89 -33.35
CA GLU A 332 -5.23 12.68 -33.79
C GLU A 332 -5.69 11.84 -32.58
N MET A 333 -4.81 11.57 -31.61
CA MET A 333 -5.19 10.85 -30.39
C MET A 333 -6.20 11.64 -29.55
N MET A 334 -6.10 12.97 -29.54
CA MET A 334 -7.00 13.85 -28.79
C MET A 334 -8.44 13.84 -29.35
N LYS A 335 -8.59 13.77 -30.68
CA LYS A 335 -9.89 13.67 -31.35
C LYS A 335 -10.46 12.26 -31.30
N ASP A 336 -9.66 11.24 -31.60
CA ASP A 336 -10.16 9.86 -31.77
C ASP A 336 -10.41 9.15 -30.43
N LYS A 337 -9.55 9.31 -29.43
CA LYS A 337 -9.69 8.62 -28.13
C LYS A 337 -10.45 9.43 -27.09
N TYR A 338 -10.25 10.75 -27.05
CA TYR A 338 -10.72 11.60 -25.95
C TYR A 338 -11.88 12.52 -26.32
N ASN A 339 -12.43 12.42 -27.55
CA ASN A 339 -13.62 13.14 -28.01
C ASN A 339 -13.57 14.65 -27.74
N GLY A 340 -12.39 15.28 -27.85
CA GLY A 340 -12.22 16.72 -27.60
C GLY A 340 -12.46 17.17 -26.15
N ARG A 341 -12.38 16.26 -25.18
CA ARG A 341 -12.47 16.60 -23.73
C ARG A 341 -11.19 17.23 -23.19
N LEU A 342 -10.08 17.06 -23.90
CA LEU A 342 -8.78 17.60 -23.56
C LEU A 342 -8.42 18.71 -24.56
N SER A 343 -7.73 19.74 -24.07
CA SER A 343 -7.16 20.82 -24.88
C SER A 343 -5.65 20.61 -24.99
N SER A 344 -5.05 21.01 -26.11
CA SER A 344 -3.59 20.95 -26.29
C SER A 344 -2.86 21.88 -25.33
N HIS A 345 -3.43 23.06 -25.08
CA HIS A 345 -2.87 24.08 -24.21
C HIS A 345 -3.87 24.44 -23.10
N TYR A 346 -3.36 24.54 -21.87
CA TYR A 346 -4.11 25.00 -20.70
C TYR A 346 -3.41 26.19 -20.05
N GLU A 347 -4.17 27.24 -19.77
CA GLU A 347 -3.76 28.41 -18.99
C GLU A 347 -4.91 28.76 -18.02
N GLN A 348 -4.96 28.06 -16.88
CA GLN A 348 -6.02 28.16 -15.88
C GLN A 348 -5.46 27.83 -14.48
N PRO A 349 -6.22 28.08 -13.40
CA PRO A 349 -5.85 27.62 -12.07
C PRO A 349 -5.55 26.12 -12.04
N ILE A 350 -4.46 25.72 -11.39
CA ILE A 350 -3.91 24.36 -11.38
C ILE A 350 -4.96 23.31 -11.00
N HIS A 351 -5.82 23.62 -10.04
CA HIS A 351 -6.86 22.70 -9.58
C HIS A 351 -7.88 22.40 -10.69
N GLN A 352 -8.13 23.34 -11.61
CA GLN A 352 -9.01 23.15 -12.77
C GLN A 352 -8.32 22.33 -13.84
N VAL A 353 -7.06 22.65 -14.15
CA VAL A 353 -6.26 21.91 -15.15
C VAL A 353 -6.12 20.45 -14.75
N VAL A 354 -5.67 20.17 -13.52
CA VAL A 354 -5.56 18.80 -12.97
C VAL A 354 -6.90 18.07 -13.09
N THR A 355 -8.00 18.71 -12.71
CA THR A 355 -9.34 18.11 -12.80
C THR A 355 -9.74 17.78 -14.24
N GLN A 356 -9.51 18.69 -15.18
CA GLN A 356 -9.88 18.52 -16.59
C GLN A 356 -9.06 17.41 -17.22
N VAL A 357 -7.75 17.37 -16.96
CA VAL A 357 -6.85 16.31 -17.43
C VAL A 357 -7.26 14.96 -16.86
N PHE A 358 -7.46 14.85 -15.53
CA PHE A 358 -7.94 13.60 -14.92
C PHE A 358 -9.29 13.16 -15.46
N ARG A 359 -10.24 14.08 -15.64
CA ARG A 359 -11.56 13.76 -16.21
C ARG A 359 -11.46 13.29 -17.65
N GLY A 360 -10.58 13.91 -18.44
CA GLY A 360 -10.34 13.53 -19.83
C GLY A 360 -9.74 12.12 -19.93
N LEU A 361 -8.68 11.85 -19.16
CA LEU A 361 -7.95 10.56 -19.21
C LEU A 361 -8.73 9.41 -18.58
N THR A 362 -9.41 9.64 -17.46
CA THR A 362 -10.15 8.56 -16.76
C THR A 362 -11.57 8.37 -17.27
N GLY A 363 -12.15 9.38 -17.94
CA GLY A 363 -13.55 9.41 -18.33
C GLY A 363 -14.55 9.44 -17.16
N LYS A 364 -14.07 9.53 -15.90
CA LYS A 364 -14.90 9.45 -14.70
C LYS A 364 -15.56 10.79 -14.38
N LYS A 365 -16.77 10.71 -13.82
CA LYS A 365 -17.49 11.91 -13.39
C LYS A 365 -16.82 12.50 -12.15
N VAL A 366 -16.71 13.82 -12.14
CA VAL A 366 -16.18 14.59 -11.02
C VAL A 366 -17.33 14.98 -10.11
N ASN A 367 -17.27 14.55 -8.85
CA ASN A 367 -18.24 14.93 -7.84
C ASN A 367 -17.85 16.27 -7.21
N GLN A 368 -18.83 17.13 -6.99
CA GLN A 368 -18.69 18.40 -6.30
C GLN A 368 -19.62 18.42 -5.07
N PRO A 369 -19.41 19.32 -4.11
CA PRO A 369 -20.36 19.54 -3.02
C PRO A 369 -21.78 19.76 -3.57
N ALA A 370 -22.79 19.31 -2.82
CA ALA A 370 -24.17 19.43 -3.24
C ALA A 370 -24.53 20.91 -3.44
N GLN A 371 -25.12 21.26 -4.58
CA GLN A 371 -25.58 22.63 -4.86
C GLN A 371 -26.66 23.09 -3.87
N GLY A 372 -27.41 22.14 -3.28
CA GLY A 372 -28.44 22.42 -2.28
C GLY A 372 -27.92 22.53 -0.84
N PHE A 373 -26.61 22.51 -0.61
CA PHE A 373 -26.03 22.69 0.72
C PHE A 373 -25.03 23.85 0.75
N THR A 374 -25.36 24.86 1.53
CA THR A 374 -24.46 25.93 1.94
C THR A 374 -24.55 26.07 3.45
N SER A 375 -23.39 26.12 4.10
CA SER A 375 -23.27 26.37 5.53
C SER A 375 -23.84 27.74 5.89
N HIS A 376 -24.08 27.98 7.18
CA HIS A 376 -24.54 29.30 7.66
C HIS A 376 -23.60 30.44 7.23
N HIS A 377 -22.30 30.15 7.13
CA HIS A 377 -21.27 31.08 6.68
C HIS A 377 -21.09 31.13 5.15
N GLY A 378 -21.98 30.50 4.38
CA GLY A 378 -21.89 30.44 2.91
C GLY A 378 -20.80 29.50 2.40
N GLN A 379 -20.32 28.58 3.23
CA GLN A 379 -19.24 27.66 2.90
C GLN A 379 -19.78 26.29 2.48
N TYR A 380 -19.02 25.51 1.72
CA TYR A 380 -19.45 24.17 1.27
C TYR A 380 -19.05 23.03 2.23
N GLY A 381 -18.14 23.31 3.16
CA GLY A 381 -17.63 22.34 4.12
C GLY A 381 -17.82 22.82 5.54
N ILE A 382 -18.15 21.90 6.45
CA ILE A 382 -18.37 22.17 7.86
C ILE A 382 -17.13 21.72 8.63
N LYS A 383 -16.55 22.62 9.43
CA LYS A 383 -15.43 22.26 10.31
C LYS A 383 -15.95 21.32 11.42
N CYS A 384 -15.34 20.15 11.55
CA CYS A 384 -15.67 19.18 12.59
C CYS A 384 -14.47 18.29 12.91
N SER A 385 -14.59 17.46 13.94
CA SER A 385 -13.60 16.45 14.30
C SER A 385 -14.18 15.05 14.19
N ILE A 386 -13.39 14.09 13.72
CA ILE A 386 -13.69 12.67 13.88
C ILE A 386 -12.65 12.09 14.84
N LYS A 387 -13.11 11.52 15.96
CA LYS A 387 -12.24 11.14 17.08
C LYS A 387 -11.34 12.33 17.49
N ALA A 388 -10.02 12.16 17.49
CA ALA A 388 -9.06 13.20 17.83
C ALA A 388 -8.53 14.01 16.61
N SER A 389 -9.07 13.79 15.41
CA SER A 389 -8.59 14.45 14.18
C SER A 389 -9.57 15.52 13.71
N GLU A 390 -9.07 16.75 13.55
CA GLU A 390 -9.84 17.86 12.95
C GLU A 390 -9.86 17.77 11.42
N GLY A 391 -10.98 18.15 10.82
CA GLY A 391 -11.16 18.18 9.38
C GLY A 391 -12.44 18.91 8.98
N PHE A 392 -12.91 18.57 7.78
CA PHE A 392 -14.07 19.17 7.15
C PHE A 392 -15.01 18.09 6.65
N LEU A 393 -16.28 18.19 7.03
CA LEU A 393 -17.38 17.37 6.51
C LEU A 393 -18.02 18.08 5.32
N TYR A 394 -18.07 17.42 4.18
CA TYR A 394 -18.75 17.88 2.98
C TYR A 394 -19.99 17.02 2.71
N CYS A 395 -21.08 17.71 2.43
CA CYS A 395 -22.33 17.12 1.99
C CYS A 395 -22.32 17.03 0.45
N LEU A 396 -22.24 15.82 -0.09
CA LEU A 396 -22.34 15.56 -1.52
C LEU A 396 -23.78 15.18 -1.88
N GLU A 397 -24.04 15.02 -3.18
CA GLU A 397 -25.39 14.71 -3.69
C GLU A 397 -25.96 13.36 -3.17
N LYS A 398 -25.08 12.37 -2.94
CA LYS A 398 -25.44 10.99 -2.54
C LYS A 398 -24.60 10.44 -1.38
N ALA A 399 -23.74 11.25 -0.79
CA ALA A 399 -22.78 10.80 0.21
C ALA A 399 -22.29 11.95 1.10
N PHE A 400 -21.75 11.60 2.26
CA PHE A 400 -20.90 12.47 3.06
C PHE A 400 -19.44 12.11 2.82
N ILE A 401 -18.57 13.12 2.82
CA ILE A 401 -17.12 12.89 2.86
C ILE A 401 -16.48 13.77 3.93
N PHE A 402 -15.65 13.15 4.77
CA PHE A 402 -14.80 13.85 5.72
C PHE A 402 -13.34 13.76 5.25
N VAL A 403 -12.67 14.90 5.17
CA VAL A 403 -11.26 15.06 4.77
C VAL A 403 -10.58 16.09 5.68
N PRO A 404 -9.26 16.07 5.88
CA PRO A 404 -8.26 15.24 5.19
C PRO A 404 -7.99 13.87 5.82
N LYS A 405 -8.03 13.73 7.15
CA LYS A 405 -7.63 12.49 7.85
C LYS A 405 -8.50 12.18 9.06
N PRO A 406 -8.96 10.92 9.24
CA PRO A 406 -9.04 9.87 8.22
C PRO A 406 -10.01 10.28 7.12
N ALA A 407 -9.68 10.02 5.85
CA ALA A 407 -10.62 10.25 4.77
C ALA A 407 -11.77 9.23 4.85
N THR A 408 -12.97 9.68 5.22
CA THR A 408 -14.14 8.83 5.45
C THR A 408 -15.22 9.18 4.46
N PHE A 409 -15.69 8.20 3.69
CA PHE A 409 -16.75 8.38 2.70
C PHE A 409 -17.95 7.51 3.04
N ILE A 410 -19.12 8.13 3.21
CA ILE A 410 -20.35 7.49 3.69
C ILE A 410 -21.45 7.72 2.66
N GLN A 411 -21.93 6.66 1.99
CA GLN A 411 -23.05 6.80 1.04
C GLN A 411 -24.38 6.82 1.80
N PHE A 412 -25.32 7.62 1.32
CA PHE A 412 -26.65 7.74 1.92
C PHE A 412 -27.41 6.42 1.94
N ASP A 413 -27.20 5.56 0.93
CA ASP A 413 -27.87 4.24 0.83
C ASP A 413 -27.56 3.31 2.01
N TYR A 414 -26.40 3.48 2.66
CA TYR A 414 -25.98 2.66 3.81
C TYR A 414 -26.34 3.29 5.16
N ILE A 415 -26.92 4.49 5.18
CA ILE A 415 -27.32 5.16 6.42
C ILE A 415 -28.65 4.57 6.91
N ASN A 416 -28.71 4.24 8.20
CA ASN A 416 -29.93 3.83 8.88
C ASN A 416 -30.62 5.04 9.53
N ARG A 417 -29.88 5.77 10.38
CA ARG A 417 -30.34 7.01 11.02
C ARG A 417 -29.18 7.94 11.35
N ILE A 418 -29.46 9.23 11.40
CA ILE A 418 -28.54 10.28 11.84
C ILE A 418 -29.08 10.84 13.16
N VAL A 419 -28.24 10.86 14.19
CA VAL A 419 -28.60 11.39 15.52
C VAL A 419 -27.80 12.67 15.77
N LEU A 420 -28.49 13.75 16.11
CA LEU A 420 -27.88 15.00 16.55
C LEU A 420 -27.96 15.04 18.08
N SER A 421 -26.80 15.14 18.73
CA SER A 421 -26.69 15.15 20.20
C SER A 421 -25.87 16.34 20.68
N ARG A 422 -26.15 16.79 21.91
CA ARG A 422 -25.44 17.91 22.53
C ARG A 422 -24.18 17.41 23.23
N VAL A 423 -23.07 18.13 23.07
CA VAL A 423 -21.82 17.83 23.79
C VAL A 423 -21.98 18.21 25.26
N GLY A 424 -21.92 17.20 26.14
CA GLY A 424 -21.87 17.33 27.60
C GLY A 424 -23.26 17.51 28.25
N GLY A 425 -23.63 16.60 29.16
CA GLY A 425 -24.89 16.60 29.91
C GLY A 425 -25.06 17.72 30.95
N ALA A 426 -24.35 18.85 30.80
CA ALA A 426 -24.45 20.00 31.69
C ALA A 426 -25.05 21.20 30.95
N ILE A 427 -25.97 21.88 31.63
CA ILE A 427 -26.91 22.92 31.15
C ILE A 427 -26.21 24.22 30.64
N SER A 428 -24.88 24.27 30.66
CA SER A 428 -24.09 25.47 30.33
C SER A 428 -23.63 25.48 28.86
N ALA A 429 -24.42 26.11 27.99
CA ALA A 429 -23.98 26.77 26.74
C ALA A 429 -22.84 26.12 25.89
N SER A 430 -22.88 24.81 25.61
CA SER A 430 -22.08 24.26 24.50
C SER A 430 -22.52 24.91 23.18
N ARG A 431 -21.62 25.69 22.58
CA ARG A 431 -21.80 26.32 21.24
C ARG A 431 -21.71 25.31 20.10
N THR A 432 -21.44 24.04 20.43
CA THR A 432 -21.23 22.95 19.49
C THR A 432 -22.14 21.76 19.77
N PHE A 433 -22.36 20.94 18.76
CA PHE A 433 -23.10 19.68 18.83
C PHE A 433 -22.35 18.59 18.05
N ASP A 434 -22.78 17.34 18.25
CA ASP A 434 -22.23 16.16 17.62
C ASP A 434 -23.26 15.51 16.67
N ILE A 435 -22.78 14.91 15.59
CA ILE A 435 -23.57 14.15 14.64
C ILE A 435 -23.07 12.72 14.63
N THR A 436 -23.94 11.79 15.01
CA THR A 436 -23.67 10.35 14.94
C THR A 436 -24.44 9.74 13.78
N ILE A 437 -23.71 9.25 12.77
CA ILE A 437 -24.28 8.53 11.63
C ILE A 437 -24.22 7.04 11.93
N GLN A 438 -25.38 6.41 12.05
CA GLN A 438 -25.50 4.97 12.23
C GLN A 438 -25.73 4.29 10.88
N MET A 439 -24.81 3.40 10.52
CA MET A 439 -24.90 2.61 9.29
C MET A 439 -25.83 1.40 9.48
N LYS A 440 -26.36 0.88 8.37
CA LYS A 440 -27.16 -0.35 8.35
C LYS A 440 -26.38 -1.58 8.82
N GLU A 441 -25.06 -1.59 8.62
CA GLU A 441 -24.16 -2.67 9.03
C GLU A 441 -23.73 -2.59 10.50
N GLY A 442 -24.34 -1.71 11.30
CA GLY A 442 -24.05 -1.56 12.74
C GLY A 442 -22.78 -0.76 13.08
N THR A 443 -22.01 -0.32 12.07
CA THR A 443 -20.90 0.62 12.27
C THR A 443 -21.45 2.03 12.49
N GLU A 444 -20.89 2.78 13.43
CA GLU A 444 -21.23 4.18 13.66
C GLU A 444 -20.05 5.12 13.38
N SER A 445 -20.35 6.32 12.88
CA SER A 445 -19.37 7.38 12.64
C SER A 445 -19.85 8.66 13.31
N GLN A 446 -19.15 9.06 14.37
CA GLN A 446 -19.44 10.28 15.13
C GLN A 446 -18.53 11.43 14.67
N PHE A 447 -19.15 12.54 14.31
CA PHE A 447 -18.51 13.82 14.01
C PHE A 447 -18.80 14.78 15.15
N SER A 448 -17.76 15.27 15.80
CA SER A 448 -17.86 16.16 16.96
C SER A 448 -17.46 17.60 16.65
N ASN A 449 -17.73 18.49 17.61
CA ASN A 449 -17.34 19.90 17.58
C ASN A 449 -17.92 20.71 16.40
N ILE A 450 -19.15 20.40 15.98
CA ILE A 450 -19.84 21.15 14.92
C ILE A 450 -20.50 22.38 15.52
N ASN A 451 -20.32 23.56 14.92
CA ASN A 451 -20.93 24.81 15.41
C ASN A 451 -22.48 24.73 15.32
N ARG A 452 -23.18 25.15 16.37
CA ARG A 452 -24.65 25.13 16.46
C ARG A 452 -25.34 25.92 15.34
N GLU A 453 -24.70 26.93 14.79
CA GLU A 453 -25.22 27.68 13.64
C GLU A 453 -25.45 26.80 12.40
N GLU A 454 -24.69 25.71 12.27
CA GLU A 454 -24.77 24.77 11.14
C GLU A 454 -25.89 23.72 11.30
N GLN A 455 -26.60 23.71 12.44
CA GLN A 455 -27.66 22.74 12.72
C GLN A 455 -28.84 22.89 11.73
N LYS A 456 -29.38 24.10 11.57
CA LYS A 456 -30.56 24.33 10.71
C LYS A 456 -30.29 24.00 9.24
N PRO A 457 -29.19 24.47 8.61
CA PRO A 457 -28.87 24.09 7.23
C PRO A 457 -28.70 22.58 7.03
N LEU A 458 -28.11 21.89 8.01
CA LEU A 458 -27.94 20.44 7.95
C LEU A 458 -29.27 19.69 8.05
N GLU A 459 -30.16 20.10 8.95
CA GLU A 459 -31.49 19.48 9.07
C GLU A 459 -32.33 19.68 7.80
N GLU A 460 -32.30 20.87 7.20
CA GLU A 460 -32.97 21.14 5.94
C GLU A 460 -32.42 20.25 4.82
N PHE A 461 -31.10 20.09 4.75
CA PHE A 461 -30.44 19.21 3.79
C PHE A 461 -30.81 17.73 4.01
N PHE A 462 -30.81 17.26 5.26
CA PHE A 462 -31.21 15.88 5.59
C PHE A 462 -32.66 15.61 5.22
N LYS A 463 -33.57 16.56 5.48
CA LYS A 463 -34.98 16.48 5.07
C LYS A 463 -35.11 16.46 3.55
N MET A 464 -34.38 17.32 2.84
CA MET A 464 -34.37 17.36 1.37
C MET A 464 -33.89 16.05 0.76
N LYS A 465 -32.88 15.40 1.37
CA LYS A 465 -32.36 14.09 0.92
C LYS A 465 -33.14 12.88 1.44
N GLY A 466 -34.18 13.09 2.26
CA GLY A 466 -35.00 12.02 2.81
C GLY A 466 -34.27 11.12 3.83
N LEU A 467 -33.27 11.66 4.52
CA LEU A 467 -32.51 10.92 5.55
C LEU A 467 -33.28 10.89 6.87
N LYS A 468 -33.28 9.74 7.56
CA LYS A 468 -33.91 9.59 8.87
C LYS A 468 -33.08 10.30 9.93
N THR A 469 -33.58 11.40 10.47
CA THR A 469 -32.92 12.20 11.51
C THR A 469 -33.64 12.08 12.85
N LYS A 470 -32.88 11.92 13.94
CA LYS A 470 -33.34 12.06 15.32
C LYS A 470 -32.61 13.25 15.94
N ASN A 471 -33.34 14.27 16.37
CA ASN A 471 -32.74 15.41 17.05
C ASN A 471 -32.98 15.29 18.56
N GLU A 472 -31.96 14.90 19.33
CA GLU A 472 -32.08 14.79 20.79
C GLU A 472 -31.97 16.16 21.48
N MET A 473 -31.58 17.22 20.75
CA MET A 473 -31.44 18.57 21.30
C MET A 473 -32.77 19.30 21.48
N ASP A 474 -33.78 19.00 20.64
CA ASP A 474 -35.10 19.63 20.70
C ASP A 474 -36.00 18.98 21.76
N ASP A 475 -35.84 17.68 21.99
CA ASP A 475 -36.58 16.91 23.00
C ASP A 475 -36.30 17.45 24.42
N ASP A 476 -35.05 17.85 24.72
CA ASP A 476 -34.69 18.47 26.00
C ASP A 476 -35.29 19.87 26.17
N SER A 477 -35.39 20.65 25.09
CA SER A 477 -35.95 22.01 25.14
C SER A 477 -37.47 22.02 25.34
N SER A 478 -38.17 21.05 24.74
CA SER A 478 -39.61 20.86 24.90
C SER A 478 -39.96 20.27 26.25
N ALA A 479 -39.12 19.37 26.79
CA ALA A 479 -39.25 18.87 28.16
C ALA A 479 -39.06 19.97 29.23
N LEU A 480 -38.09 20.88 29.03
CA LEU A 480 -37.87 22.03 29.92
C LEU A 480 -38.99 23.08 29.83
N LEU A 481 -39.52 23.36 28.63
CA LEU A 481 -40.68 24.25 28.47
C LEU A 481 -41.95 23.64 29.11
N ALA A 482 -42.15 22.32 28.96
CA ALA A 482 -43.27 21.62 29.57
C ALA A 482 -43.17 21.56 31.11
N ALA A 483 -41.96 21.49 31.66
CA ALA A 483 -41.72 21.59 33.10
C ALA A 483 -41.97 23.02 33.64
N ALA A 484 -41.50 24.06 32.93
CA ALA A 484 -41.70 25.45 33.32
C ALA A 484 -43.17 25.92 33.20
N LEU A 485 -43.93 25.39 32.25
CA LEU A 485 -45.37 25.66 32.10
C LEU A 485 -46.24 24.97 33.17
N ARG A 486 -45.71 23.99 33.90
CA ARG A 486 -46.42 23.32 35.00
C ARG A 486 -46.31 24.07 36.35
N GLU A 487 -45.53 25.15 36.43
CA GLU A 487 -45.22 25.82 37.70
C GLU A 487 -45.96 27.14 38.07
N PRO A 488 -47.08 27.58 37.45
CA PRO A 488 -47.81 28.74 37.97
C PRO A 488 -49.24 28.47 38.48
N GLU A 489 -49.63 27.24 38.87
CA GLU A 489 -50.98 26.96 39.42
C GLU A 489 -51.03 26.21 40.76
N MET A 490 -50.08 26.44 41.67
CA MET A 490 -50.20 25.97 43.06
C MET A 490 -49.81 27.06 44.05
N ALA A 491 -50.59 28.14 44.07
CA ALA A 491 -50.52 29.15 45.13
C ALA A 491 -51.93 29.67 45.47
N SER A 492 -52.74 28.87 46.19
CA SER A 492 -53.76 29.41 47.10
C SER A 492 -54.40 28.35 48.01
N SER A 493 -54.46 28.67 49.31
CA SER A 493 -55.41 28.21 50.33
C SER A 493 -55.22 26.84 51.01
N ASP A 494 -54.59 26.90 52.18
CA ASP A 494 -55.11 26.56 53.52
C ASP A 494 -56.02 25.32 53.76
N ASP A 495 -55.55 24.53 54.73
CA ASP A 495 -56.22 23.64 55.70
C ASP A 495 -56.42 22.11 55.45
N GLU A 496 -56.20 21.38 56.56
CA GLU A 496 -56.34 19.95 56.88
C GLU A 496 -55.18 18.93 56.65
N VAL A 497 -54.34 18.86 57.69
CA VAL A 497 -53.72 17.70 58.41
C VAL A 497 -54.53 16.39 58.25
N VAL A 498 -53.99 15.17 58.04
CA VAL A 498 -53.35 14.17 58.96
C VAL A 498 -52.75 13.07 58.04
N THR A 499 -51.52 12.52 58.17
CA THR A 499 -51.00 11.71 59.29
C THR A 499 -49.46 11.65 59.34
N THR A 500 -49.00 11.73 60.58
CA THR A 500 -47.67 11.62 61.17
C THR A 500 -47.00 10.24 61.02
N ARG A 501 -45.66 10.23 60.94
CA ARG A 501 -44.76 9.61 61.95
C ARG A 501 -43.28 9.79 61.59
N VAL A 502 -42.66 10.78 62.24
CA VAL A 502 -41.24 10.79 62.57
C VAL A 502 -41.17 10.39 64.05
N GLU A 503 -40.44 9.33 64.37
CA GLU A 503 -40.12 8.97 65.75
C GLU A 503 -38.60 8.94 65.89
N ARG A 504 -38.15 9.71 66.87
CA ARG A 504 -36.78 9.99 67.27
C ARG A 504 -36.48 9.08 68.45
N GLY A 505 -35.33 8.40 68.44
CA GLY A 505 -34.80 7.67 69.60
C GLY A 505 -33.29 7.62 69.52
N SER A 506 -32.64 8.37 70.42
CA SER A 506 -31.19 8.50 70.61
C SER A 506 -30.67 7.47 71.62
N GLU A 507 -29.37 7.14 71.51
CA GLU A 507 -28.35 6.92 72.58
C GLU A 507 -27.14 6.25 71.87
N ASP A 508 -26.10 7.01 71.55
CA ASP A 508 -24.87 7.25 72.35
C ASP A 508 -24.03 5.97 72.56
N ASP A 509 -22.93 5.85 71.80
CA ASP A 509 -21.64 5.45 72.37
C ASP A 509 -20.48 6.02 71.52
N ASP A 510 -19.59 6.70 72.23
CA ASP A 510 -18.39 7.39 71.76
C ASP A 510 -17.30 6.39 71.30
N GLU A 511 -16.49 6.76 70.31
CA GLU A 511 -15.03 6.96 70.46
C GLU A 511 -14.24 6.81 69.14
N SER A 512 -13.45 7.87 68.90
CA SER A 512 -12.07 7.89 68.37
C SER A 512 -11.77 7.75 66.86
N ILE A 513 -10.98 8.77 66.46
CA ILE A 513 -10.07 8.91 65.33
C ILE A 513 -8.97 7.84 65.34
N ASP A 514 -8.70 7.22 64.18
CA ASP A 514 -7.36 6.90 63.65
C ASP A 514 -7.52 6.44 62.18
N GLU A 515 -6.91 7.11 61.20
CA GLU A 515 -5.62 6.74 60.58
C GLU A 515 -5.55 5.24 60.20
N ASP A 516 -5.68 4.97 58.89
CA ASP A 516 -4.95 3.93 58.12
C ASP A 516 -5.76 3.47 56.88
N PHE A 517 -5.78 4.30 55.84
CA PHE A 517 -6.10 3.82 54.49
C PHE A 517 -4.79 3.32 53.84
N GLN A 518 -4.48 2.04 54.07
CA GLN A 518 -3.46 1.31 53.33
C GLN A 518 -3.92 1.13 51.88
N THR A 519 -3.14 1.73 50.98
CA THR A 519 -3.19 1.48 49.54
C THR A 519 -2.50 0.15 49.25
N ASP A 520 -3.27 -0.86 48.88
CA ASP A 520 -2.70 -2.06 48.27
C ASP A 520 -2.17 -1.72 46.87
N SER A 521 -0.85 -1.68 46.78
CA SER A 521 -0.04 -2.07 45.62
C SER A 521 -0.44 -3.49 45.14
N GLU A 522 -0.20 -4.00 43.93
CA GLU A 522 0.91 -3.91 42.98
C GLU A 522 0.40 -4.37 41.60
N SER A 523 1.04 -3.93 40.51
CA SER A 523 1.48 -4.82 39.42
C SER A 523 2.26 -4.02 38.37
N ASP A 524 3.51 -3.69 38.72
CA ASP A 524 4.58 -3.44 37.76
C ASP A 524 5.41 -4.73 37.71
N VAL A 525 5.32 -5.46 36.59
CA VAL A 525 6.11 -6.68 36.38
C VAL A 525 7.38 -6.28 35.66
N ALA A 526 8.49 -6.31 36.40
CA ALA A 526 9.84 -6.06 35.95
C ALA A 526 10.40 -7.23 35.13
N GLU A 527 11.31 -6.88 34.23
CA GLU A 527 12.17 -7.78 33.48
C GLU A 527 13.07 -8.60 34.42
N GLU A 528 12.96 -9.92 34.35
CA GLU A 528 14.02 -10.85 34.76
C GLU A 528 14.32 -11.79 33.59
N TYR A 529 15.43 -11.49 32.90
CA TYR A 529 16.13 -12.43 32.05
C TYR A 529 17.37 -12.85 32.84
N ASP A 530 17.35 -14.03 33.46
CA ASP A 530 18.60 -14.72 33.72
C ASP A 530 18.49 -16.25 33.58
N SER A 531 19.55 -16.75 32.97
CA SER A 531 20.10 -18.08 32.75
C SER A 531 19.40 -19.38 33.19
N ALA A 532 19.57 -20.36 32.30
CA ALA A 532 19.82 -21.77 32.57
C ALA A 532 18.69 -22.60 33.21
N HIS A 533 17.95 -23.32 32.36
CA HIS A 533 17.19 -24.50 32.77
C HIS A 533 17.64 -25.72 31.96
N GLU A 534 18.49 -26.55 32.57
CA GLU A 534 18.72 -27.94 32.20
C GLU A 534 17.49 -28.78 32.58
N SER A 535 17.08 -29.71 31.70
CA SER A 535 16.21 -30.82 32.08
C SER A 535 16.71 -32.08 31.39
N GLU A 536 17.29 -32.97 32.18
CA GLU A 536 17.27 -34.42 31.96
C GLU A 536 15.80 -34.91 32.11
N GLY A 537 15.31 -35.99 31.50
CA GLY A 537 15.89 -36.93 30.56
C GLY A 537 14.86 -38.01 30.16
N SER A 538 15.12 -38.74 29.07
CA SER A 538 15.03 -40.21 28.94
C SER A 538 14.98 -40.67 27.47
N GLY A 539 15.98 -41.47 27.05
CA GLY A 539 15.78 -42.52 26.03
C GLY A 539 16.83 -42.69 24.92
N SER A 540 17.93 -43.42 25.21
CA SER A 540 18.75 -44.35 24.35
C SER A 540 19.37 -43.84 23.03
N ASP A 541 20.56 -44.23 22.55
CA ASP A 541 21.72 -45.06 22.93
C ASP A 541 22.78 -44.84 21.80
N ALA A 542 24.08 -44.84 22.11
CA ALA A 542 25.25 -45.17 21.26
C ALA A 542 26.54 -44.38 21.62
N GLU A 543 27.55 -45.12 22.08
CA GLU A 543 28.90 -44.71 22.53
C GLU A 543 29.84 -44.14 21.43
N ALA A 544 30.73 -43.19 21.81
CA ALA A 544 32.21 -43.22 21.59
C ALA A 544 32.89 -41.85 21.92
N PRO A 545 34.20 -41.79 22.27
CA PRO A 545 34.71 -40.90 23.33
C PRO A 545 35.44 -39.60 22.91
N GLU A 546 35.59 -38.77 23.94
CA GLU A 546 36.25 -37.48 24.17
C GLU A 546 37.42 -36.99 23.29
N ALA A 547 37.44 -35.67 23.09
CA ALA A 547 38.66 -34.86 22.99
C ALA A 547 38.43 -33.43 23.52
N GLU A 548 39.01 -33.12 24.67
CA GLU A 548 39.11 -31.78 25.27
C GLU A 548 39.83 -30.78 24.34
N LYS A 549 39.31 -29.55 24.22
CA LYS A 549 40.12 -28.35 23.89
C LYS A 549 39.62 -27.11 24.62
N GLU A 550 40.51 -26.55 25.43
CA GLU A 550 40.41 -25.28 26.16
C GLU A 550 40.09 -24.05 25.27
N ARG A 551 39.36 -23.08 25.85
CA ARG A 551 39.14 -21.73 25.32
C ARG A 551 40.30 -20.79 25.73
N PRO A 552 40.85 -19.93 24.85
CA PRO A 552 41.74 -18.86 25.26
C PRO A 552 40.99 -17.60 25.71
N LYS A 553 41.41 -17.01 26.83
CA LYS A 553 40.94 -15.71 27.36
C LYS A 553 41.55 -14.51 26.62
N LYS A 554 40.71 -13.47 26.50
CA LYS A 554 40.95 -12.07 26.09
C LYS A 554 42.30 -11.48 26.52
N LYS A 555 42.94 -10.72 25.62
CA LYS A 555 43.80 -9.59 25.97
C LYS A 555 43.08 -8.27 25.68
N SER A 556 43.06 -7.42 26.69
CA SER A 556 42.70 -6.00 26.63
C SER A 556 43.76 -5.20 25.88
N LYS A 557 43.34 -4.12 25.21
CA LYS A 557 44.21 -2.98 24.94
C LYS A 557 43.48 -1.69 25.33
N THR A 558 44.16 -0.96 26.21
CA THR A 558 43.93 0.41 26.63
C THR A 558 44.67 1.34 25.67
N SER A 559 44.14 2.57 25.58
CA SER A 559 44.62 3.79 24.90
C SER A 559 44.28 3.92 23.43
#